data_AF-A0A5N5QGA9-F1
#
_entry.id   AF-A0A5N5QGA9-F1
#
_cell.length_a   1.000
_cell.length_b   1.000
_cell.length_c   1.000
_cell.angle_alpha   90.00
_cell.angle_beta   90.00
_cell.angle_gamma   90.00
#
_symmetry.space_group_name_H-M   'P 1'
#
loop_
_entity.id
_entity.type
_entity.pdbx_description
1 polymer ?
#
loop_
_entity_poly.entity_id
_entity_poly.type
_entity_poly.pdbx_seq_one_letter_code
_entity_poly.pdbx_strand_id
1 'polypeptide(L)'
;MEVQPTDFENASFAVFITLLSHAILQLGVNLYVPISKVDENMSRAQKRDAVKGGRFWFRKHVWPKSYGTRGVGYARSSELDSIEEEFKQMTMDEIINGKESFPGFLGIVNAYLDSLKIESDAKLKLNKYLNLIKRRANGSLQTPAAWIRDFVRAHPAYKFDSVISQQINYDIIKAIEES
;
A
#
# COMPACT_ATOMS: atom_id res chain seq x y z
N MET A 1 -5.36 -9.26 -6.28
CA MET A 1 -3.99 -9.20 -5.75
C MET A 1 -3.15 -10.22 -6.49
N GLU A 2 -1.90 -9.90 -6.80
CA GLU A 2 -0.97 -10.91 -7.31
C GLU A 2 -0.65 -11.91 -6.19
N VAL A 3 -0.60 -13.19 -6.54
CA VAL A 3 -0.23 -14.25 -5.59
C VAL A 3 1.23 -14.11 -5.21
N GLN A 4 1.53 -14.29 -3.93
CA GLN A 4 2.87 -14.22 -3.37
C GLN A 4 3.45 -15.63 -3.24
N PRO A 5 4.80 -15.77 -3.26
CA PRO A 5 5.46 -17.07 -3.14
C PRO A 5 5.12 -17.82 -1.85
N THR A 6 4.97 -17.11 -0.73
CA THR A 6 4.72 -17.74 0.58
C THR A 6 3.29 -17.52 1.08
N ASP A 7 2.77 -18.52 1.79
CA ASP A 7 1.46 -18.45 2.44
C ASP A 7 1.38 -17.32 3.46
N PHE A 8 2.49 -17.03 4.16
CA PHE A 8 2.55 -15.92 5.12
C PHE A 8 2.32 -14.56 4.43
N GLU A 9 2.91 -14.34 3.26
CA GLU A 9 2.73 -13.09 2.52
C GLU A 9 1.31 -12.96 1.98
N ASN A 10 0.75 -14.05 1.44
CA ASN A 10 -0.64 -14.11 1.00
C ASN A 10 -1.62 -13.81 2.16
N ALA A 11 -1.40 -14.44 3.31
CA ALA A 11 -2.17 -14.19 4.53
C ALA A 11 -2.02 -12.74 5.02
N SER A 12 -0.82 -12.17 4.95
CA SER A 12 -0.56 -10.78 5.36
C SER A 12 -1.43 -9.80 4.56
N PHE A 13 -1.49 -9.96 3.24
CA PHE A 13 -2.30 -9.11 2.39
C PHE A 13 -3.81 -9.32 2.60
N ALA A 14 -4.25 -10.57 2.78
CA ALA A 14 -5.65 -10.87 3.07
C ALA A 14 -6.11 -10.25 4.40
N VAL A 15 -5.31 -10.40 5.46
CA VAL A 15 -5.57 -9.79 6.77
C VAL A 15 -5.59 -8.28 6.64
N PHE A 16 -4.63 -7.68 5.94
CA PHE A 16 -4.58 -6.23 5.75
C PHE A 16 -5.82 -5.68 5.04
N ILE A 17 -6.24 -6.28 3.92
CA ILE A 17 -7.44 -5.82 3.20
C ILE A 17 -8.71 -6.01 4.04
N THR A 18 -8.81 -7.12 4.77
CA THR A 18 -9.95 -7.37 5.65
C THR A 18 -10.04 -6.32 6.76
N LEU A 19 -8.92 -6.02 7.43
CA LEU A 19 -8.87 -4.98 8.45
C LEU A 19 -9.15 -3.58 7.88
N LEU A 20 -8.58 -3.27 6.73
CA LEU A 20 -8.78 -1.99 6.06
C LEU A 20 -10.25 -1.79 5.65
N SER A 21 -10.90 -2.82 5.12
CA SER A 21 -12.32 -2.79 4.76
C SER A 21 -13.20 -2.49 5.98
N HIS A 22 -12.99 -3.20 7.09
CA HIS A 22 -13.72 -2.93 8.33
C HIS A 22 -13.44 -1.54 8.89
N ALA A 23 -12.17 -1.09 8.85
CA ALA A 23 -11.79 0.23 9.31
C ALA A 23 -12.45 1.36 8.49
N ILE A 24 -12.52 1.22 7.16
CA ILE A 24 -13.18 2.19 6.27
C ILE A 24 -14.66 2.31 6.63
N LEU A 25 -15.35 1.17 6.82
CA LEU A 25 -16.77 1.14 7.15
C LEU A 25 -17.05 1.71 8.55
N GLN A 26 -16.24 1.35 9.54
CA GLN A 26 -16.48 1.73 10.93
C GLN A 26 -16.11 3.19 11.24
N LEU A 27 -15.07 3.72 10.58
CA LEU A 27 -14.60 5.09 10.80
C LEU A 27 -15.24 6.10 9.82
N GLY A 28 -16.04 5.65 8.86
CA GLY A 28 -16.69 6.52 7.87
C GLY A 28 -15.70 7.29 7.00
N VAL A 29 -14.58 6.65 6.65
CA VAL A 29 -13.48 7.29 5.91
C VAL A 29 -13.91 7.60 4.48
N ASN A 30 -13.71 8.83 4.03
CA ASN A 30 -13.95 9.24 2.65
C ASN A 30 -12.68 9.02 1.81
N LEU A 31 -12.69 8.00 0.96
CA LEU A 31 -11.62 7.70 0.01
C LEU A 31 -12.04 7.88 -1.46
N TYR A 32 -13.12 8.64 -1.71
CA TYR A 32 -13.59 8.87 -3.07
C TYR A 32 -12.56 9.65 -3.89
N VAL A 33 -12.27 9.13 -5.09
CA VAL A 33 -11.36 9.71 -6.09
C VAL A 33 -12.06 9.63 -7.46
N PRO A 34 -11.96 10.67 -8.32
CA PRO A 34 -12.50 10.64 -9.67
C PRO A 34 -11.96 9.45 -10.48
N ILE A 35 -12.81 8.81 -11.26
CA ILE A 35 -12.46 7.61 -12.05
C ILE A 35 -11.26 7.87 -12.97
N SER A 36 -11.15 9.06 -13.57
CA SER A 36 -10.02 9.43 -14.43
C SER A 36 -8.67 9.39 -13.70
N LYS A 37 -8.62 9.79 -12.42
CA LYS A 37 -7.41 9.70 -11.59
C LYS A 37 -7.11 8.26 -11.16
N VAL A 38 -8.14 7.44 -11.00
CA VAL A 38 -8.00 5.99 -10.72
C VAL A 38 -7.43 5.27 -11.95
N ASP A 39 -7.91 5.59 -13.16
CA ASP A 39 -7.41 5.01 -14.40
C ASP A 39 -5.93 5.36 -14.65
N GLU A 40 -5.55 6.60 -14.34
CA GLU A 40 -4.16 7.03 -14.36
C GLU A 40 -3.32 6.25 -13.34
N ASN A 41 -3.83 6.06 -12.12
CA ASN A 41 -3.16 5.25 -11.09
C ASN A 41 -2.96 3.80 -11.56
N MET A 42 -3.96 3.19 -12.18
CA MET A 42 -3.87 1.82 -12.71
C MET A 42 -2.79 1.71 -13.79
N SER A 43 -2.73 2.69 -14.70
CA SER A 43 -1.69 2.75 -15.74
C SER A 43 -0.28 2.93 -15.15
N ARG A 44 -0.15 3.74 -14.09
CA ARG A 44 1.13 3.92 -13.37
C ARG A 44 1.53 2.68 -12.58
N ALA A 45 0.57 1.93 -12.01
CA ALA A 45 0.82 0.76 -11.18
C ALA A 45 1.47 -0.41 -11.96
N GLN A 46 1.23 -0.49 -13.27
CA GLN A 46 1.80 -1.51 -14.15
C GLN A 46 3.27 -1.24 -14.53
N LYS A 47 3.79 -0.04 -14.29
CA LYS A 47 5.17 0.30 -14.64
C LYS A 47 6.15 -0.46 -13.73
N ARG A 48 7.30 -0.82 -14.31
CA ARG A 48 8.40 -1.43 -13.55
C ARG A 48 8.81 -0.53 -12.37
N ASP A 49 8.97 -1.14 -11.20
CA ASP A 49 9.37 -0.46 -9.95
C ASP A 49 8.40 0.66 -9.50
N ALA A 50 7.12 0.58 -9.89
CA ALA A 50 6.08 1.54 -9.49
C ALA A 50 5.90 1.65 -7.96
N VAL A 51 6.22 0.61 -7.19
CA VAL A 51 6.16 0.66 -5.72
C VAL A 51 7.19 1.65 -5.15
N LYS A 52 8.40 1.72 -5.72
CA LYS A 52 9.49 2.58 -5.22
C LYS A 52 9.44 3.99 -5.82
N GLY A 53 9.18 4.09 -7.13
CA GLY A 53 9.25 5.36 -7.87
C GLY A 53 7.91 5.94 -8.31
N GLY A 54 6.82 5.16 -8.23
CA GLY A 54 5.50 5.60 -8.65
C GLY A 54 4.87 6.58 -7.66
N ARG A 55 4.09 7.51 -8.20
CA ARG A 55 3.21 8.38 -7.41
C ARG A 55 1.78 8.17 -7.86
N PHE A 56 0.86 8.13 -6.92
CA PHE A 56 -0.54 7.82 -7.15
C PHE A 56 -1.44 8.89 -6.54
N TRP A 57 -2.52 9.21 -7.23
CA TRP A 57 -3.52 10.17 -6.78
C TRP A 57 -4.35 9.61 -5.64
N PHE A 58 -4.33 10.31 -4.51
CA PHE A 58 -5.16 10.04 -3.34
C PHE A 58 -5.76 11.34 -2.79
N ARG A 59 -6.87 11.20 -2.06
CA ARG A 59 -7.52 12.30 -1.35
C ARG A 59 -6.64 12.75 -0.18
N LYS A 60 -6.45 14.06 0.02
CA LYS A 60 -5.64 14.61 1.12
C LYS A 60 -6.28 14.36 2.49
N HIS A 61 -7.57 14.64 2.61
CA HIS A 61 -8.32 14.53 3.87
C HIS A 61 -9.28 13.36 3.81
N VAL A 62 -9.01 12.32 4.60
CA VAL A 62 -9.76 11.06 4.58
C VAL A 62 -10.82 10.97 5.68
N TRP A 63 -10.68 11.73 6.76
CA TRP A 63 -11.69 11.77 7.81
C TRP A 63 -12.93 12.53 7.35
N PRO A 64 -14.12 12.14 7.81
CA PRO A 64 -15.34 12.88 7.54
C PRO A 64 -15.17 14.32 8.02
N LYS A 65 -15.54 15.29 7.18
CA LYS A 65 -15.65 16.70 7.59
C LYS A 65 -16.70 16.72 8.72
N SER A 66 -16.30 16.96 9.96
CA SER A 66 -17.24 17.09 11.07
C SER A 66 -18.19 18.24 10.77
N TYR A 67 -19.41 17.92 10.34
CA TYR A 67 -20.51 18.88 10.26
C TYR A 67 -20.94 19.19 11.70
N GLY A 68 -20.19 20.04 12.39
CA GLY A 68 -20.57 20.61 13.68
C GLY A 68 -19.55 20.45 14.80
N THR A 69 -18.63 21.41 14.89
CA THR A 69 -18.25 21.99 16.19
C THR A 69 -18.31 23.50 16.05
N ARG A 70 -19.35 24.11 16.61
CA ARG A 70 -19.30 25.53 17.00
C ARG A 70 -18.19 25.65 18.03
N GLY A 71 -17.11 26.34 17.69
CA GLY A 71 -16.08 26.74 18.65
C GLY A 71 -14.69 26.30 18.24
N VAL A 72 -13.80 27.30 18.20
CA VAL A 72 -12.36 27.26 17.95
C VAL A 72 -11.98 27.25 16.46
N GLY A 73 -11.45 28.40 16.03
CA GLY A 73 -11.20 28.76 14.65
C GLY A 73 -10.16 27.87 13.96
N TYR A 74 -10.64 27.08 13.01
CA TYR A 74 -9.91 26.85 11.78
C TYR A 74 -10.62 27.63 10.68
N ALA A 75 -9.82 28.32 9.87
CA ALA A 75 -10.29 29.21 8.82
C ALA A 75 -11.39 28.55 7.98
N ARG A 76 -12.45 29.31 7.77
CA ARG A 76 -13.52 29.07 6.80
C ARG A 76 -12.85 28.84 5.45
N SER A 77 -12.61 27.57 5.07
CA SER A 77 -12.15 27.24 3.72
C SER A 77 -13.24 27.74 2.78
N SER A 78 -12.88 28.69 1.91
CA SER A 78 -13.81 29.23 0.92
C SER A 78 -14.48 28.08 0.17
N GLU A 79 -15.75 28.24 -0.17
CA GLU A 79 -16.53 27.28 -0.98
C GLU A 79 -16.05 27.21 -2.46
N LEU A 80 -14.75 27.40 -2.68
CA LEU A 80 -14.05 27.50 -3.96
C LEU A 80 -12.70 26.78 -3.95
N ASP A 81 -12.45 25.86 -3.01
CA ASP A 81 -11.36 24.91 -3.23
C ASP A 81 -11.75 24.07 -4.45
N SER A 82 -11.02 24.27 -5.55
CA SER A 82 -11.23 23.50 -6.77
C SER A 82 -11.14 22.00 -6.45
N ILE A 83 -11.96 21.17 -7.10
CA ILE A 83 -11.95 19.71 -6.92
C ILE A 83 -10.52 19.13 -7.01
N GLU A 84 -9.63 19.80 -7.75
CA GLU A 84 -8.23 19.42 -7.92
C GLU A 84 -7.39 19.59 -6.66
N GLU A 85 -7.70 20.55 -5.80
CA GLU A 85 -6.97 20.76 -4.54
C GLU A 85 -7.28 19.70 -3.47
N GLU A 86 -8.37 18.93 -3.61
CA GLU A 86 -8.68 17.83 -2.69
C GLU A 86 -7.78 16.59 -2.89
N PHE A 87 -7.10 16.48 -4.05
CA PHE A 87 -6.28 15.32 -4.41
C PHE A 87 -4.78 15.66 -4.47
N LYS A 88 -3.93 14.70 -4.13
CA LYS A 88 -2.48 14.83 -4.20
C LYS A 88 -1.86 13.53 -4.69
N GLN A 89 -0.75 13.66 -5.41
CA GLN A 89 0.09 12.52 -5.73
C GLN A 89 0.95 12.14 -4.53
N MET A 90 0.89 10.87 -4.14
CA MET A 90 1.60 10.30 -3.00
C MET A 90 2.39 9.05 -3.42
N THR A 91 3.52 8.77 -2.77
CA THR A 91 4.27 7.52 -2.97
C THR A 91 3.55 6.34 -2.30
N MET A 92 3.93 5.11 -2.63
CA MET A 92 3.36 3.94 -1.96
C MET A 92 3.64 3.95 -0.45
N ASP A 93 4.83 4.41 -0.05
CA ASP A 93 5.20 4.61 1.35
C ASP A 93 4.24 5.57 2.06
N GLU A 94 3.98 6.74 1.46
CA GLU A 94 3.06 7.74 2.01
C GLU A 94 1.61 7.22 2.08
N ILE A 95 1.18 6.43 1.10
CA ILE A 95 -0.18 5.87 1.06
C ILE A 95 -0.39 4.79 2.12
N ILE A 96 0.61 3.93 2.33
CA ILE A 96 0.51 2.83 3.29
C ILE A 96 0.84 3.28 4.71
N ASN A 97 2.00 3.93 4.89
CA ASN A 97 2.56 4.29 6.19
C ASN A 97 2.12 5.67 6.67
N GLY A 98 1.60 6.51 5.78
CA GLY A 98 1.18 7.87 6.08
C GLY A 98 2.30 8.89 5.91
N LYS A 99 1.92 10.17 5.91
CA LYS A 99 2.84 11.31 5.92
C LYS A 99 2.12 12.55 6.40
N GLU A 100 2.67 13.21 7.43
CA GLU A 100 2.21 14.48 7.99
C GLU A 100 0.68 14.51 8.22
N SER A 101 -0.09 15.01 7.25
CA SER A 101 -1.55 15.16 7.30
C SER A 101 -2.34 13.95 6.82
N PHE A 102 -1.71 13.01 6.12
CA PHE A 102 -2.34 11.77 5.66
C PHE A 102 -1.98 10.62 6.61
N PRO A 103 -2.95 9.88 7.17
CA PRO A 103 -2.68 8.85 8.17
C PRO A 103 -1.98 7.62 7.60
N GLY A 104 -2.10 7.41 6.29
CA GLY A 104 -1.81 6.13 5.68
C GLY A 104 -2.91 5.11 5.95
N PHE A 105 -2.97 4.07 5.13
CA PHE A 105 -3.87 2.94 5.37
C PHE A 105 -3.54 2.20 6.67
N LEU A 106 -2.26 2.10 7.05
CA LEU A 106 -1.90 1.54 8.34
C LEU A 106 -2.33 2.43 9.51
N GLY A 107 -2.32 3.76 9.36
CA GLY A 107 -2.88 4.66 10.37
C GLY A 107 -4.37 4.44 10.57
N ILE A 108 -5.13 4.27 9.48
CA ILE A 108 -6.57 3.95 9.52
C ILE A 108 -6.81 2.59 10.20
N VAL A 109 -6.06 1.56 9.81
CA VAL A 109 -6.16 0.22 10.41
C VAL A 109 -5.81 0.27 11.90
N ASN A 110 -4.76 0.98 12.31
CA ASN A 110 -4.37 1.11 13.70
C ASN A 110 -5.45 1.82 14.53
N ALA A 111 -6.03 2.91 14.01
CA ALA A 111 -7.14 3.61 14.68
C ALA A 111 -8.35 2.67 14.89
N TYR A 112 -8.63 1.81 13.92
CA TYR A 112 -9.66 0.79 14.05
C TYR A 112 -9.31 -0.27 15.11
N LEU A 113 -8.09 -0.82 15.08
CA LEU A 113 -7.64 -1.81 16.08
C LEU A 113 -7.65 -1.25 17.50
N ASP A 114 -7.31 0.03 17.68
CA ASP A 114 -7.35 0.71 18.98
C ASP A 114 -8.78 0.87 19.51
N SER A 115 -9.77 1.02 18.62
CA SER A 115 -11.19 1.06 19.00
C SER A 115 -11.74 -0.28 19.51
N LEU A 116 -11.12 -1.40 19.11
CA LEU A 116 -11.61 -2.76 19.39
C LEU A 116 -11.16 -3.34 20.74
N LYS A 117 -10.39 -2.59 21.55
CA LYS A 117 -9.86 -3.05 22.87
C LYS A 117 -9.27 -4.47 22.81
N ILE A 118 -8.49 -4.75 21.76
CA ILE A 118 -7.88 -6.07 21.50
C ILE A 118 -6.77 -6.35 22.52
N GLU A 119 -6.62 -7.62 22.91
CA GLU A 119 -5.52 -8.07 23.76
C GLU A 119 -4.14 -7.84 23.10
N SER A 120 -3.15 -7.52 23.92
CA SER A 120 -1.78 -7.22 23.50
C SER A 120 -1.14 -8.31 22.64
N ASP A 121 -1.35 -9.60 22.97
CA ASP A 121 -0.76 -10.71 22.20
C ASP A 121 -1.34 -10.82 20.78
N ALA A 122 -2.67 -10.68 20.64
CA ALA A 122 -3.32 -10.65 19.34
C ALA A 122 -2.86 -9.44 18.51
N LYS A 123 -2.68 -8.27 19.12
CA LYS A 123 -2.12 -7.08 18.46
C LYS A 123 -0.70 -7.30 17.97
N LEU A 124 0.16 -7.97 18.77
CA LEU A 124 1.52 -8.32 18.37
C LEU A 124 1.54 -9.29 17.17
N LYS A 125 0.64 -10.27 17.13
CA LYS A 125 0.50 -11.18 15.98
C LYS A 125 0.08 -10.43 14.72
N LEU A 126 -0.95 -9.57 14.81
CA LEU A 126 -1.38 -8.73 13.69
C LEU A 126 -0.26 -7.82 13.18
N ASN A 127 0.53 -7.24 14.09
CA ASN A 127 1.67 -6.39 13.72
C ASN A 127 2.72 -7.14 12.89
N LYS A 128 2.90 -8.45 13.05
CA LYS A 128 3.80 -9.23 12.19
C LYS A 128 3.34 -9.21 10.73
N TYR A 129 2.05 -9.43 10.49
CA TYR A 129 1.45 -9.34 9.16
C TYR A 129 1.53 -7.93 8.61
N LEU A 130 1.10 -6.91 9.37
CA LEU A 130 1.11 -5.51 8.92
C LEU A 130 2.52 -4.98 8.62
N ASN A 131 3.54 -5.45 9.35
CA ASN A 131 4.93 -5.07 9.12
C ASN A 131 5.45 -5.48 7.74
N LEU A 132 4.94 -6.57 7.14
CA LEU A 132 5.28 -6.96 5.77
C LEU A 132 4.87 -5.85 4.78
N ILE A 133 3.62 -5.39 4.87
CA ILE A 133 3.07 -4.35 3.97
C ILE A 133 3.82 -3.03 4.18
N LYS A 134 4.05 -2.65 5.45
CA LYS A 134 4.85 -1.47 5.82
C LYS A 134 6.22 -1.47 5.14
N ARG A 135 6.96 -2.57 5.24
CA ARG A 135 8.33 -2.70 4.73
C ARG A 135 8.39 -2.79 3.21
N ARG A 136 7.38 -3.38 2.57
CA ARG A 136 7.30 -3.37 1.10
C ARG A 136 6.99 -1.98 0.56
N ALA A 137 6.10 -1.25 1.22
CA ALA A 137 5.72 0.10 0.82
C ALA A 137 6.88 1.11 0.95
N ASN A 138 7.66 1.04 2.03
CA ASN A 138 8.82 1.91 2.24
C ASN A 138 10.09 1.46 1.50
N GLY A 139 10.02 0.34 0.78
CA GLY A 139 11.13 -0.19 -0.02
C GLY A 139 12.24 -0.92 0.76
N SER A 140 12.13 -1.05 2.09
CA SER A 140 13.07 -1.84 2.92
C SER A 140 12.94 -3.34 2.73
N LEU A 141 11.82 -3.80 2.18
CA LEU A 141 11.62 -5.16 1.70
C LEU A 141 11.27 -5.13 0.21
N GLN A 142 11.98 -5.91 -0.59
CA GLN A 142 11.75 -5.99 -2.03
C GLN A 142 10.43 -6.69 -2.35
N THR A 143 9.85 -6.37 -3.50
CA THR A 143 8.70 -7.12 -4.03
C THR A 143 9.20 -8.39 -4.73
N PRO A 144 8.37 -9.45 -4.85
CA PRO A 144 8.76 -10.64 -5.62
C PRO A 144 9.12 -10.29 -7.06
N ALA A 145 8.40 -9.37 -7.70
CA ALA A 145 8.73 -8.91 -9.04
C ALA A 145 10.11 -8.23 -9.14
N ALA A 146 10.55 -7.51 -8.10
CA ALA A 146 11.91 -6.96 -8.04
C ALA A 146 12.94 -8.06 -7.82
N TRP A 147 12.68 -8.96 -6.87
CA TRP A 147 13.54 -10.10 -6.58
C TRP A 147 13.76 -11.00 -7.81
N ILE A 148 12.71 -11.39 -8.53
CA ILE A 148 12.82 -12.22 -9.75
C ILE A 148 13.69 -11.51 -10.80
N ARG A 149 13.51 -10.20 -11.01
CA ARG A 149 14.31 -9.44 -11.98
C ARG A 149 15.78 -9.38 -11.58
N ASP A 150 16.06 -9.16 -10.31
CA ASP A 150 17.43 -9.07 -9.80
C ASP A 150 18.09 -10.46 -9.83
N PHE A 151 17.34 -11.52 -9.54
CA PHE A 151 17.77 -12.91 -9.69
C PHE A 151 18.15 -13.23 -11.14
N VAL A 152 17.26 -12.96 -12.11
CA VAL A 152 17.53 -13.19 -13.53
C VAL A 152 18.76 -12.40 -13.99
N ARG A 153 18.86 -11.13 -13.60
CA ARG A 153 19.98 -10.26 -14.00
C ARG A 153 21.33 -10.71 -13.43
N ALA A 154 21.34 -11.30 -12.23
CA ALA A 154 22.54 -11.81 -11.59
C ALA A 154 22.90 -13.23 -12.06
N HIS A 155 22.02 -13.91 -12.80
CA HIS A 155 22.21 -15.29 -13.19
C HIS A 155 23.34 -15.46 -14.22
N PRO A 156 24.32 -16.38 -14.01
CA PRO A 156 25.48 -16.53 -14.91
C PRO A 156 25.13 -16.85 -16.36
N ALA A 157 24.03 -17.58 -16.58
CA ALA A 157 23.54 -17.93 -17.91
C ALA A 157 22.77 -16.80 -18.63
N TYR A 158 22.50 -15.67 -17.96
CA TYR A 158 21.74 -14.57 -18.53
C TYR A 158 22.61 -13.69 -19.42
N LYS A 159 22.18 -13.48 -20.67
CA LYS A 159 22.95 -12.78 -21.69
C LYS A 159 22.53 -11.32 -21.89
N PHE A 160 21.72 -10.76 -20.98
CA PHE A 160 21.13 -9.42 -21.10
C PHE A 160 20.28 -9.21 -22.37
N ASP A 161 19.78 -10.29 -22.95
CA ASP A 161 18.95 -10.33 -24.15
C ASP A 161 17.44 -10.31 -23.84
N SER A 162 17.07 -10.19 -22.57
CA SER A 162 15.68 -10.29 -22.08
C SER A 162 15.02 -11.66 -22.33
N VAL A 163 15.81 -12.70 -22.59
CA VAL A 163 15.33 -14.07 -22.76
C VAL A 163 15.61 -14.88 -21.50
N ILE A 164 14.59 -15.59 -21.00
CA ILE A 164 14.72 -16.51 -19.87
C ILE A 164 14.87 -17.93 -20.42
N SER A 165 16.07 -18.50 -20.29
CA SER A 165 16.33 -19.89 -20.68
C SER A 165 15.70 -20.88 -19.70
N GLN A 166 15.55 -22.13 -20.12
CA GLN A 166 15.00 -23.19 -19.26
C GLN A 166 15.83 -23.39 -17.98
N GLN A 167 17.16 -23.21 -18.06
CA GLN A 167 18.05 -23.27 -16.90
C GLN A 167 17.73 -22.16 -15.90
N ILE A 168 17.65 -20.90 -16.36
CA ILE A 168 17.30 -19.76 -15.50
C ILE A 168 15.94 -19.98 -14.86
N ASN A 169 14.95 -20.48 -15.62
CA ASN A 169 13.62 -20.75 -15.11
C ASN A 169 13.62 -21.83 -14.02
N TYR A 170 14.36 -22.94 -14.22
CA TYR A 170 14.50 -23.99 -13.21
C TYR A 170 15.10 -23.43 -11.91
N ASP A 171 16.17 -22.64 -12.02
CA ASP A 171 16.87 -22.07 -10.87
C ASP A 171 16.00 -21.05 -10.11
N ILE A 172 15.14 -20.28 -10.81
CA ILE A 172 14.15 -19.40 -10.17
C ILE A 172 13.16 -20.21 -9.34
N ILE A 173 12.55 -21.25 -9.92
CA ILE A 173 11.54 -22.06 -9.23
C ILE A 173 12.13 -22.73 -8.00
N LYS A 174 13.34 -23.27 -8.13
CA LYS A 174 14.06 -23.88 -7.02
C LYS A 174 14.35 -22.87 -5.90
N ALA A 175 14.80 -21.65 -6.26
CA ALA A 175 15.05 -20.60 -5.27
C ALA A 175 13.77 -20.12 -4.55
N ILE A 176 12.61 -20.19 -5.22
CA ILE A 176 11.31 -19.91 -4.60
C ILE A 176 10.91 -21.02 -3.61
N GLU A 177 11.13 -22.29 -3.97
CA GLU A 177 10.82 -23.44 -3.12
C GLU A 177 11.65 -23.44 -1.82
N GLU A 178 12.89 -22.95 -1.87
CA GLU A 178 13.80 -22.87 -0.72
C GLU A 178 13.55 -21.64 0.19
N SER A 179 12.63 -20.74 -0.15
CA SER A 179 12.44 -19.42 0.49
C SER A 179 11.43 -19.34 1.64
#